data_AF-A0A7V7FNU8-F1
#
_entry.id   AF-A0A7V7FNU8-F1
#
_cell.length_a   1.000
_cell.length_b   1.000
_cell.length_c   1.000
_cell.angle_alpha   90.00
_cell.angle_beta   90.00
_cell.angle_gamma   90.00
#
_symmetry.space_group_name_H-M   'P 1'
#
loop_
_entity.id
_entity.type
_entity.pdbx_description
1 polymer ?
#
loop_
_entity_poly.entity_id
_entity_poly.type
_entity_poly.pdbx_seq_one_letter_code
_entity_poly.pdbx_strand_id
1 'polypeptide(L)'
;MSAVAHGGGARRVGEPLIPRVMGQVAGAAKAFESRWTLTALKRVDADLHRLFNEQQDLYHQALITGSDREVEEQAAAMCRGWAAIARAMETAGVEDDAYLLGFHGATGTRVAIGEQKHAIARVRELHGDKVVWITPDEVAALVGGMELLKAAKGVFPDAEVINLYPNEPAKEDT
;
A
#
# COMPACT_ATOMS: atom_id res chain seq x y z
N MET A 1 -1.67 -31.82 -0.31
CA MET A 1 -2.39 -31.20 -1.45
C MET A 1 -3.67 -30.60 -0.91
N SER A 2 -3.72 -29.28 -0.72
CA SER A 2 -4.92 -28.59 -0.23
C SER A 2 -5.45 -27.72 -1.35
N ALA A 3 -6.68 -28.02 -1.81
CA ALA A 3 -7.34 -27.27 -2.86
C ALA A 3 -7.68 -25.87 -2.36
N VAL A 4 -7.10 -24.85 -3.00
CA VAL A 4 -7.48 -23.45 -2.79
C VAL A 4 -8.85 -23.27 -3.45
N ALA A 5 -9.89 -23.09 -2.64
CA ALA A 5 -11.21 -22.75 -3.11
C ALA A 5 -11.15 -21.39 -3.83
N HIS A 6 -11.23 -21.41 -5.16
CA HIS A 6 -11.51 -20.22 -5.95
C HIS A 6 -12.94 -19.77 -5.66
N GLY A 7 -13.09 -18.81 -4.76
CA GLY A 7 -14.34 -18.16 -4.42
C GLY A 7 -14.86 -17.31 -5.57
N GLY A 8 -15.37 -17.95 -6.62
CA GLY A 8 -16.31 -17.34 -7.56
C GLY A 8 -17.64 -17.14 -6.82
N GLY A 9 -17.79 -16.01 -6.13
CA GLY A 9 -19.02 -15.69 -5.40
C GLY A 9 -20.21 -15.67 -6.36
N ALA A 10 -21.15 -16.61 -6.17
CA ALA A 10 -22.40 -16.65 -6.92
C ALA A 10 -23.21 -15.37 -6.66
N ARG A 11 -23.78 -14.79 -7.73
CA ARG A 11 -24.59 -13.56 -7.69
C ARG A 11 -25.67 -13.67 -6.61
N ARG A 12 -25.56 -12.85 -5.56
CA ARG A 12 -26.67 -12.67 -4.61
C ARG A 12 -27.72 -11.79 -5.27
N VAL A 13 -28.96 -12.25 -5.30
CA VAL A 13 -30.08 -11.49 -5.86
C VAL A 13 -30.19 -10.16 -5.11
N GLY A 14 -30.09 -9.04 -5.83
CA GLY A 14 -30.22 -7.68 -5.28
C GLY A 14 -28.91 -6.96 -4.93
N GLU A 15 -27.73 -7.57 -5.11
CA GLU A 15 -26.46 -6.86 -4.89
C GLU A 15 -26.19 -5.82 -6.00
N PRO A 16 -25.95 -4.54 -5.67
CA PRO A 16 -25.64 -3.52 -6.66
C PRO A 16 -24.34 -3.86 -7.41
N LEU A 17 -24.33 -3.67 -8.74
CA LEU A 17 -23.21 -4.03 -9.61
C LEU A 17 -21.89 -3.39 -9.19
N ILE A 18 -21.89 -2.07 -8.98
CA ILE A 18 -20.66 -1.28 -8.73
C ILE A 18 -19.93 -1.71 -7.45
N PRO A 19 -20.56 -1.73 -6.25
CA PRO A 19 -19.93 -2.23 -5.04
C PRO A 19 -19.35 -3.65 -5.18
N ARG A 20 -20.06 -4.53 -5.89
CA ARG A 20 -19.61 -5.90 -6.12
C ARG A 20 -18.32 -5.96 -6.93
N VAL A 21 -18.29 -5.32 -8.11
CA VAL A 21 -17.10 -5.37 -8.97
C VAL A 21 -15.91 -4.64 -8.34
N MET A 22 -16.15 -3.54 -7.62
CA MET A 22 -15.11 -2.85 -6.87
C MET A 22 -14.53 -3.74 -5.77
N GLY A 23 -15.38 -4.48 -5.04
CA GLY A 23 -14.94 -5.45 -4.03
C GLY A 23 -14.10 -6.59 -4.62
N GLN A 24 -14.47 -7.09 -5.81
CA GLN A 24 -13.69 -8.11 -6.51
C GLN A 24 -12.31 -7.60 -6.93
N VAL A 25 -12.25 -6.42 -7.54
CA VAL A 25 -11.00 -5.80 -8.00
C VAL A 25 -10.10 -5.47 -6.81
N ALA A 26 -10.65 -4.90 -5.72
CA ALA A 26 -9.89 -4.63 -4.50
C ALA A 26 -9.36 -5.91 -3.85
N GLY A 27 -10.16 -6.99 -3.84
CA GLY A 27 -9.72 -8.30 -3.36
C GLY A 27 -8.57 -8.88 -4.18
N ALA A 28 -8.59 -8.70 -5.51
CA ALA A 28 -7.49 -9.11 -6.38
C ALA A 28 -6.23 -8.24 -6.18
N ALA A 29 -6.41 -6.92 -6.03
CA ALA A 29 -5.33 -5.96 -5.80
C ALA A 29 -4.52 -6.28 -4.53
N LYS A 30 -5.20 -6.73 -3.46
CA LYS A 30 -4.58 -7.08 -2.18
C LYS A 30 -3.38 -8.02 -2.31
N ALA A 31 -3.42 -9.01 -3.21
CA ALA A 31 -2.32 -9.96 -3.39
C ALA A 31 -1.02 -9.29 -3.86
N PHE A 32 -1.14 -8.23 -4.66
CA PHE A 32 -0.02 -7.43 -5.12
C PHE A 32 0.33 -6.31 -4.13
N GLU A 33 -0.63 -5.46 -3.79
CA GLU A 33 -0.43 -4.22 -3.03
C GLU A 33 -0.02 -4.46 -1.57
N SER A 34 -0.23 -5.67 -1.04
CA SER A 34 0.29 -6.03 0.28
C SER A 34 1.80 -6.22 0.32
N ARG A 35 2.44 -6.32 -0.85
CA ARG A 35 3.85 -6.69 -1.00
C ARG A 35 4.61 -5.71 -1.86
N TRP A 36 4.04 -5.25 -2.97
CA TRP A 36 4.76 -4.45 -3.95
C TRP A 36 4.08 -3.16 -4.37
N THR A 37 4.88 -2.28 -4.94
CA THR A 37 4.45 -1.05 -5.61
C THR A 37 4.44 -1.22 -7.13
N LEU A 38 3.60 -0.44 -7.83
CA LEU A 38 3.65 -0.37 -9.30
C LEU A 38 4.98 0.19 -9.82
N THR A 39 5.69 0.98 -9.01
CA THR A 39 7.05 1.43 -9.32
C THR A 39 8.06 0.29 -9.33
N ALA A 40 7.92 -0.71 -8.44
CA ALA A 40 8.71 -1.94 -8.52
C ALA A 40 8.37 -2.74 -9.78
N LEU A 41 7.08 -2.89 -10.10
CA LEU A 41 6.66 -3.55 -11.35
C LEU A 41 7.31 -2.88 -12.56
N LYS A 42 7.28 -1.54 -12.67
CA LYS A 42 7.89 -0.82 -13.78
C LYS A 42 9.39 -1.09 -13.94
N ARG A 43 10.12 -1.29 -12.83
CA ARG A 43 11.56 -1.63 -12.85
C ARG A 43 11.82 -3.06 -13.31
N VAL A 44 10.90 -3.97 -13.02
CA VAL A 44 11.00 -5.40 -13.37
C VAL A 44 10.53 -5.65 -14.81
N ASP A 45 9.38 -5.09 -15.17
CA ASP A 45 8.73 -5.24 -16.47
C ASP A 45 7.93 -3.97 -16.80
N ALA A 46 8.58 -3.08 -17.54
CA ALA A 46 8.00 -1.79 -17.93
C ALA A 46 6.83 -1.93 -18.92
N ASP A 47 6.84 -2.97 -19.76
CA ASP A 47 5.79 -3.22 -20.73
C ASP A 47 4.54 -3.76 -20.05
N LEU A 48 4.69 -4.70 -19.12
CA LEU A 48 3.59 -5.21 -18.31
C LEU A 48 2.99 -4.10 -17.44
N HIS A 49 3.83 -3.23 -16.85
CA HIS A 49 3.36 -2.03 -16.16
C HIS A 49 2.52 -1.11 -17.06
N ARG A 50 2.96 -0.85 -18.30
CA ARG A 50 2.21 -0.03 -19.26
C ARG A 50 0.86 -0.66 -19.59
N LEU A 51 0.84 -1.94 -19.95
CA LEU A 51 -0.39 -2.67 -20.27
C LEU A 51 -1.37 -2.70 -19.09
N PHE A 52 -0.85 -2.83 -17.87
CA PHE A 52 -1.66 -2.79 -16.66
C PHE A 52 -2.31 -1.41 -16.46
N ASN A 53 -1.56 -0.32 -16.64
CA ASN A 53 -2.11 1.03 -16.53
C ASN A 53 -3.18 1.30 -17.61
N GLU A 54 -2.95 0.86 -18.85
CA GLU A 54 -3.96 0.95 -19.92
C GLU A 54 -5.26 0.23 -19.53
N GLN A 55 -5.14 -0.94 -18.89
CA GLN A 55 -6.30 -1.68 -18.38
C GLN A 55 -6.98 -0.99 -17.20
N GLN A 56 -6.23 -0.30 -16.33
CA GLN A 56 -6.80 0.54 -15.27
C GLN A 56 -7.64 1.68 -15.86
N ASP A 57 -7.14 2.35 -16.89
CA ASP A 57 -7.85 3.43 -17.57
C ASP A 57 -9.16 2.93 -18.21
N LEU A 58 -9.13 1.78 -18.88
CA LEU A 58 -10.33 1.15 -19.45
C LEU A 58 -11.36 0.81 -18.37
N TYR A 59 -10.92 0.30 -17.22
CA TYR A 59 -11.80 -0.01 -16.10
C TYR A 59 -12.41 1.24 -15.48
N HIS A 60 -11.61 2.28 -15.22
CA HIS A 60 -12.09 3.54 -14.70
C HIS A 60 -13.10 4.20 -15.65
N GLN A 61 -12.83 4.18 -16.96
CA GLN A 61 -13.75 4.71 -17.96
C GLN A 61 -15.07 3.92 -17.96
N ALA A 62 -15.01 2.60 -17.86
CA ALA A 62 -16.21 1.76 -17.78
C ALA A 62 -17.05 2.09 -16.54
N LEU A 63 -16.42 2.36 -15.39
CA LEU A 63 -17.15 2.77 -14.17
C LEU A 63 -17.87 4.12 -14.29
N ILE A 64 -17.38 5.03 -15.14
CA ILE A 64 -17.93 6.39 -15.27
C ILE A 64 -19.02 6.44 -16.35
N THR A 65 -18.75 5.86 -17.52
CA THR A 65 -19.63 6.01 -18.71
C THR A 65 -20.07 4.69 -19.33
N GLY A 66 -19.58 3.56 -18.82
CA GLY A 66 -19.82 2.26 -19.42
C GLY A 66 -21.21 1.70 -19.12
N SER A 67 -21.61 0.76 -19.96
CA SER A 67 -22.74 -0.13 -19.67
C SER A 67 -22.40 -1.14 -18.57
N ASP A 68 -23.43 -1.70 -17.93
CA ASP A 68 -23.26 -2.76 -16.93
C ASP A 68 -22.38 -3.92 -17.44
N ARG A 69 -22.55 -4.31 -18.72
CA ARG A 69 -21.75 -5.36 -19.36
C ARG A 69 -20.28 -4.96 -19.46
N GLU A 70 -19.99 -3.74 -19.89
CA GLU A 70 -18.60 -3.24 -19.99
C GLU A 70 -17.95 -3.15 -18.62
N VAL A 71 -18.69 -2.72 -17.60
CA VAL A 71 -18.21 -2.70 -16.21
C VAL A 71 -17.80 -4.10 -15.76
N GLU A 72 -18.64 -5.11 -16.00
CA GLU A 72 -18.32 -6.50 -15.64
C GLU A 72 -17.09 -7.03 -16.40
N GLU A 73 -17.02 -6.74 -17.71
CA GLU A 73 -15.92 -7.18 -18.57
C GLU A 73 -14.58 -6.57 -18.13
N GLN A 74 -14.55 -5.25 -17.92
CA GLN A 74 -13.33 -4.55 -17.51
C GLN A 74 -12.95 -4.87 -16.06
N ALA A 75 -13.92 -5.08 -15.16
CA ALA A 75 -13.62 -5.55 -13.81
C ALA A 75 -12.97 -6.94 -13.80
N ALA A 76 -13.50 -7.86 -14.61
CA ALA A 76 -12.92 -9.20 -14.76
C ALA A 76 -11.51 -9.14 -15.38
N ALA A 77 -11.29 -8.24 -16.35
CA ALA A 77 -9.97 -7.98 -16.92
C ALA A 77 -8.99 -7.43 -15.88
N MET A 78 -9.41 -6.49 -15.03
CA MET A 78 -8.62 -5.97 -13.92
C MET A 78 -8.22 -7.05 -12.92
N CYS A 79 -9.15 -7.93 -12.52
CA CYS A 79 -8.83 -9.05 -11.63
C CYS A 79 -7.74 -9.95 -12.23
N ARG A 80 -7.80 -10.23 -13.54
CA ARG A 80 -6.75 -10.99 -14.24
C ARG A 80 -5.44 -10.21 -14.31
N GLY A 81 -5.50 -8.89 -14.55
CA GLY A 81 -4.35 -8.00 -14.57
C GLY A 81 -3.60 -8.02 -13.24
N TRP A 82 -4.29 -7.81 -12.12
CA TRP A 82 -3.72 -7.90 -10.78
C TRP A 82 -3.01 -9.24 -10.52
N ALA A 83 -3.68 -10.34 -10.88
CA ALA A 83 -3.09 -11.67 -10.72
C ALA A 83 -1.87 -11.89 -11.61
N ALA A 84 -1.85 -11.31 -12.82
CA ALA A 84 -0.73 -11.41 -13.74
C ALA A 84 0.50 -10.66 -13.22
N ILE A 85 0.32 -9.42 -12.76
CA ILE A 85 1.44 -8.63 -12.23
C ILE A 85 1.98 -9.22 -10.92
N ALA A 86 1.13 -9.77 -10.05
CA ALA A 86 1.58 -10.45 -8.84
C ALA A 86 2.47 -11.66 -9.18
N ARG A 87 2.04 -12.51 -10.11
CA ARG A 87 2.86 -13.65 -10.57
C ARG A 87 4.18 -13.22 -11.20
N ALA A 88 4.20 -12.11 -11.95
CA ALA A 88 5.42 -11.59 -12.54
C ALA A 88 6.43 -11.18 -11.45
N MET A 89 5.97 -10.46 -10.41
CA MET A 89 6.83 -10.07 -9.28
C MET A 89 7.34 -11.28 -8.49
N GLU A 90 6.47 -12.28 -8.26
CA GLU A 90 6.87 -13.54 -7.60
C GLU A 90 7.93 -14.29 -8.39
N THR A 91 7.76 -14.39 -9.72
CA THR A 91 8.70 -15.07 -10.61
C THR A 91 10.05 -14.35 -10.65
N ALA A 92 10.03 -13.03 -10.60
CA ALA A 92 11.23 -12.20 -10.52
C ALA A 92 11.92 -12.23 -9.15
N GLY A 93 11.30 -12.83 -8.12
CA GLY A 93 11.87 -12.94 -6.78
C GLY A 93 12.02 -11.61 -6.06
N VAL A 94 11.15 -10.64 -6.36
CA VAL A 94 11.27 -9.27 -5.84
C VAL A 94 10.87 -9.24 -4.36
N GLU A 95 11.72 -8.63 -3.53
CA GLU A 95 11.43 -8.40 -2.12
C GLU A 95 10.22 -7.47 -1.93
N ASP A 96 9.54 -7.57 -0.78
CA ASP A 96 8.41 -6.71 -0.48
C ASP A 96 8.90 -5.23 -0.40
N ASP A 97 8.30 -4.33 -1.20
CA ASP A 97 8.62 -2.89 -1.25
C ASP A 97 7.41 -1.98 -0.95
N ALA A 98 6.29 -2.54 -0.52
CA ALA A 98 5.06 -1.79 -0.22
C ALA A 98 5.16 -0.82 0.96
N TYR A 99 6.22 -0.89 1.78
CA TYR A 99 6.43 -0.02 2.94
C TYR A 99 7.92 0.14 3.28
N LEU A 100 8.24 1.21 4.00
CA LEU A 100 9.53 1.43 4.67
C LEU A 100 9.40 1.10 6.15
N LEU A 101 10.42 0.46 6.73
CA LEU A 101 10.45 0.12 8.15
C LEU A 101 11.50 0.96 8.89
N GLY A 102 11.07 1.68 9.93
CA GLY A 102 11.93 2.40 10.87
C GLY A 102 11.89 1.77 12.26
N PHE A 103 13.00 1.90 13.00
CA PHE A 103 13.12 1.46 14.38
C PHE A 103 13.78 2.53 15.25
N HIS A 104 13.07 2.94 16.30
CA HIS A 104 13.61 3.84 17.31
C HIS A 104 14.17 3.04 18.48
N GLY A 105 15.50 2.93 18.55
CA GLY A 105 16.19 2.05 19.51
C GLY A 105 15.92 2.36 20.99
N ALA A 106 15.77 3.63 21.36
CA ALA A 106 15.56 4.03 22.75
C ALA A 106 14.19 3.63 23.30
N THR A 107 13.13 3.75 22.50
CA THR A 107 11.76 3.38 22.92
C THR A 107 11.35 1.97 22.48
N GLY A 108 12.14 1.34 21.60
CA GLY A 108 11.79 0.08 20.96
C GLY A 108 10.65 0.21 19.93
N THR A 109 10.25 1.43 19.55
CA THR A 109 9.13 1.65 18.63
C THR A 109 9.53 1.27 17.21
N ARG A 110 8.74 0.39 16.57
CA ARG A 110 8.83 0.11 15.14
C ARG A 110 7.71 0.82 14.40
N VAL A 111 8.05 1.46 13.29
CA VAL A 111 7.10 2.21 12.45
C VAL A 111 7.23 1.69 11.02
N ALA A 112 6.13 1.24 10.44
CA ALA A 112 6.03 0.93 9.03
C ALA A 112 5.29 2.07 8.32
N ILE A 113 5.94 2.65 7.31
CA ILE A 113 5.41 3.77 6.52
C ILE A 113 5.04 3.24 5.13
N GLY A 114 3.76 3.27 4.78
CA GLY A 114 3.31 2.81 3.47
C GLY A 114 1.96 3.38 3.05
N GLU A 115 1.75 3.44 1.74
CA GLU A 115 0.53 4.00 1.14
C GLU A 115 -0.63 3.00 1.21
N GLN A 116 -0.34 1.73 0.91
CA GLN A 116 -1.36 0.72 0.68
C GLN A 116 -1.75 0.01 1.98
N LYS A 117 -2.99 0.22 2.44
CA LYS A 117 -3.54 -0.45 3.64
C LYS A 117 -3.55 -1.98 3.54
N HIS A 118 -3.50 -2.52 2.32
CA HIS A 118 -3.35 -3.96 2.08
C HIS A 118 -2.08 -4.56 2.71
N ALA A 119 -1.02 -3.76 2.89
CA ALA A 119 0.23 -4.22 3.50
C ALA A 119 0.17 -4.38 5.02
N ILE A 120 -0.80 -3.77 5.72
CA ILE A 120 -0.86 -3.76 7.20
C ILE A 120 -0.79 -5.17 7.80
N ALA A 121 -1.57 -6.10 7.24
CA ALA A 121 -1.58 -7.49 7.73
C ALA A 121 -0.24 -8.18 7.53
N ARG A 122 0.39 -7.95 6.37
CA ARG A 122 1.72 -8.49 6.01
C ARG A 122 2.82 -7.92 6.91
N VAL A 123 2.76 -6.62 7.21
CA VAL A 123 3.71 -5.97 8.12
C VAL A 123 3.63 -6.59 9.52
N ARG A 124 2.42 -6.80 10.04
CA ARG A 124 2.22 -7.44 11.34
C ARG A 124 2.70 -8.88 11.37
N GLU A 125 2.44 -9.64 10.29
CA GLU A 125 2.95 -11.00 10.13
C GLU A 125 4.48 -11.06 10.20
N LEU A 126 5.17 -10.12 9.53
CA LEU A 126 6.64 -10.12 9.44
C LEU A 126 7.34 -9.49 10.64
N HIS A 127 6.76 -8.43 11.24
CA HIS A 127 7.43 -7.58 12.22
C HIS A 127 6.80 -7.59 13.62
N GLY A 128 5.67 -8.28 13.77
CA GLY A 128 4.87 -8.40 14.98
C GLY A 128 3.76 -7.35 15.11
N ASP A 129 2.80 -7.64 15.99
CA ASP A 129 1.58 -6.83 16.15
C ASP A 129 1.80 -5.43 16.73
N LYS A 130 2.97 -5.17 17.34
CA LYS A 130 3.31 -3.88 17.96
C LYS A 130 3.85 -2.84 16.96
N VAL A 131 3.96 -3.18 15.67
CA VAL A 131 4.40 -2.23 14.65
C VAL A 131 3.33 -1.14 14.45
N VAL A 132 3.75 0.13 14.49
CA VAL A 132 2.88 1.26 14.17
C VAL A 132 2.81 1.36 12.65
N TRP A 133 1.61 1.30 12.09
CA TRP A 133 1.39 1.62 10.68
C TRP A 133 1.07 3.10 10.55
N ILE A 134 1.72 3.78 9.62
CA ILE A 134 1.47 5.19 9.31
C ILE A 134 1.57 5.42 7.81
N THR A 135 0.75 6.30 7.25
CA THR A 135 0.85 6.69 5.84
C THR A 135 1.87 7.83 5.65
N PRO A 136 2.40 8.03 4.43
CA PRO A 136 3.24 9.20 4.14
C PRO A 136 2.55 10.53 4.47
N ASP A 137 1.25 10.65 4.22
CA ASP A 137 0.46 11.85 4.55
C ASP A 137 0.35 12.07 6.06
N GLU A 138 0.15 11.01 6.85
CA GLU A 138 0.15 11.10 8.31
C GLU A 138 1.53 11.52 8.84
N VAL A 139 2.62 11.02 8.25
CA VAL A 139 3.98 11.49 8.55
C VAL A 139 4.14 12.98 8.22
N ALA A 140 3.68 13.42 7.05
CA ALA A 140 3.75 14.81 6.64
C ALA A 140 2.95 15.72 7.57
N ALA A 141 1.76 15.29 8.02
CA ALA A 141 0.96 16.02 8.98
C ALA A 141 1.65 16.13 10.35
N LEU A 142 2.27 15.05 10.83
CA LEU A 142 3.03 15.05 12.10
C LEU A 142 4.23 16.01 12.02
N VAL A 143 5.04 15.92 10.97
CA VAL A 143 6.21 16.80 10.78
C VAL A 143 5.78 18.26 10.59
N GLY A 144 4.70 18.48 9.83
CA GLY A 144 4.15 19.81 9.56
C GLY A 144 3.60 20.50 10.81
N GLY A 145 3.10 19.74 11.78
CA GLY A 145 2.63 20.26 13.08
C GLY A 145 3.75 20.54 14.09
N MET A 146 4.98 20.09 13.84
CA MET A 146 6.14 20.34 14.70
C MET A 146 6.87 21.62 14.26
N GLU A 147 6.38 22.78 14.69
CA GLU A 147 6.89 24.09 14.24
C GLU A 147 8.41 24.25 14.41
N LEU A 148 8.98 23.77 15.53
CA LEU A 148 10.43 23.84 15.76
C LEU A 148 11.22 22.99 14.76
N LEU A 149 10.77 21.76 14.51
CA LEU A 149 11.42 20.84 13.56
C LEU A 149 11.35 21.41 12.13
N LYS A 150 10.17 21.91 11.76
CA LYS A 150 9.91 22.53 10.46
C LYS A 150 10.79 23.76 10.25
N ALA A 151 10.89 24.65 11.24
CA ALA A 151 11.76 25.82 11.17
C ALA A 151 13.24 25.42 11.04
N ALA A 152 13.70 24.47 11.85
CA ALA A 152 15.09 24.01 11.83
C ALA A 152 15.47 23.38 10.48
N LYS A 153 14.61 22.50 9.93
CA LYS A 153 14.82 21.87 8.62
C LYS A 153 14.66 22.84 7.45
N GLY A 154 13.91 23.92 7.62
CA GLY A 154 13.86 25.00 6.63
C GLY A 154 15.18 25.75 6.48
N VAL A 155 15.96 25.89 7.57
CA VAL A 155 17.28 26.54 7.56
C VAL A 155 18.40 25.54 7.24
N PHE A 156 18.29 24.30 7.74
CA PHE A 156 19.29 23.24 7.59
C PHE A 156 18.65 21.95 7.04
N PRO A 157 18.36 21.87 5.72
CA PRO A 157 17.59 20.78 5.13
C PRO A 157 18.28 19.42 5.30
N ASP A 158 19.59 19.38 5.07
CA ASP A 158 20.40 18.15 5.06
C ASP A 158 20.88 17.74 6.46
N ALA A 159 20.66 18.58 7.48
CA ALA A 159 21.15 18.31 8.84
C ALA A 159 20.32 17.23 9.53
N GLU A 160 20.95 16.17 10.02
CA GLU A 160 20.26 15.16 10.80
C GLU A 160 19.80 15.71 12.16
N VAL A 161 18.60 15.31 12.60
CA VAL A 161 18.15 15.61 13.95
C VAL A 161 18.66 14.51 14.85
N ILE A 162 19.63 14.86 15.67
CA ILE A 162 20.23 13.96 16.66
C ILE A 162 19.70 14.30 18.05
N ASN A 163 19.35 13.27 18.82
CA ASN A 163 19.10 13.45 20.25
C ASN A 163 20.45 13.48 20.98
N LEU A 164 20.89 14.67 21.40
CA LEU A 164 22.17 14.87 22.08
C LEU A 164 22.17 14.33 23.53
N TYR A 165 21.00 14.18 24.15
CA TYR A 165 20.88 13.78 25.56
C TYR A 165 19.81 12.67 25.73
N PRO A 166 20.10 11.44 25.29
CA PRO A 166 19.13 10.35 25.31
C PRO A 166 18.69 9.88 26.72
N ASN A 167 19.39 10.30 27.79
CA ASN A 167 19.18 9.82 29.16
C ASN A 167 18.86 10.94 30.18
N GLU A 168 18.63 12.19 29.78
CA GLU A 168 18.21 13.21 30.74
C GLU A 168 16.70 13.05 31.05
N PRO A 169 16.30 12.89 32.33
CA PRO A 169 14.89 12.94 32.69
C PRO A 169 14.34 14.33 32.34
N ALA A 170 13.12 14.38 31.78
CA ALA A 170 12.44 15.63 31.49
C ALA A 170 12.45 16.50 32.74
N LYS A 171 13.01 17.73 32.65
CA LYS A 171 12.96 18.69 33.75
C LYS A 171 11.49 18.95 34.06
N GLU A 172 11.06 18.56 35.25
CA GLU A 172 9.78 19.00 35.79
C GLU A 172 9.85 20.52 35.95
N ASP A 173 9.03 21.24 35.18
CA ASP A 173 8.87 22.68 35.33
C ASP A 173 8.20 22.94 36.70
N THR A 174 8.99 23.44 37.66
CA THR A 174 8.51 24.03 38.92
C THR A 174 7.90 25.41 38.72
#